data_AF-A0A327K5Q8-F1
#
_entry.id   AF-A0A327K5Q8-F1
#
_cell.length_a   1.000
_cell.length_b   1.000
_cell.length_c   1.000
_cell.angle_alpha   90.00
_cell.angle_beta   90.00
_cell.angle_gamma   90.00
#
_symmetry.space_group_name_H-M   'P 1'
#
loop_
_entity.id
_entity.type
_entity.pdbx_description
1 polymer ?
#
loop_
_entity_poly.entity_id
_entity_poly.type
_entity_poly.pdbx_seq_one_letter_code
_entity_poly.pdbx_strand_id
1 'polypeptide(L)'
;EPASADVARRLGLAAGAPVVRLELSRHADGVVLCVATSWLPAARCPAAGAVYAAKRSMTRTLAHFGVGDYRRASTRVTAGEADLHDAVHLDLAAGRPVLVVDSVDVDAEGTPVVVTRTRFAAERVELVIES
;
A
#
# COMPACT_ATOMS: atom_id res chain seq x y z
N GLU A 1 3.76 8.01 11.77
CA GLU A 1 5.22 7.83 11.90
C GLU A 1 5.95 8.85 11.03
N PRO A 2 7.21 9.20 11.31
CA PRO A 2 8.03 9.95 10.36
C PRO A 2 8.28 9.11 9.10
N ALA A 3 8.18 9.72 7.91
CA ALA A 3 8.44 9.01 6.67
C ALA A 3 9.92 8.63 6.53
N SER A 4 10.18 7.39 6.11
CA SER A 4 11.51 6.99 5.64
C SER A 4 11.91 7.81 4.40
N ALA A 5 13.20 7.85 4.07
CA ALA A 5 13.68 8.59 2.91
C ALA A 5 13.01 8.15 1.60
N ASP A 6 12.76 6.84 1.41
CA ASP A 6 12.08 6.32 0.22
C ASP A 6 10.61 6.75 0.17
N VAL A 7 9.88 6.60 1.29
CA VAL A 7 8.46 6.98 1.37
C VAL A 7 8.29 8.48 1.16
N ALA A 8 9.14 9.30 1.81
CA ALA A 8 9.12 10.76 1.66
C ALA A 8 9.33 11.16 0.19
N ARG A 9 10.37 10.59 -0.46
CA ARG A 9 10.66 10.85 -1.88
C ARG A 9 9.48 10.46 -2.78
N ARG A 10 8.89 9.28 -2.59
CA ARG A 10 7.76 8.79 -3.42
C ARG A 10 6.48 9.59 -3.20
N LEU A 11 6.27 10.12 -1.99
CA LEU A 11 5.14 11.00 -1.67
C LEU A 11 5.40 12.49 -1.98
N GLY A 12 6.60 12.86 -2.43
CA GLY A 12 6.96 14.26 -2.65
C GLY A 12 7.01 15.09 -1.37
N LEU A 13 7.36 14.48 -0.24
CA LEU A 13 7.42 15.12 1.08
C LEU A 13 8.86 15.45 1.48
N ALA A 14 8.99 16.39 2.41
CA ALA A 14 10.25 16.60 3.12
C ALA A 14 10.66 15.34 3.92
N ALA A 15 11.97 15.16 4.11
CA ALA A 15 12.49 14.04 4.90
C ALA A 15 11.91 14.04 6.32
N GLY A 16 11.43 12.88 6.79
CA GLY A 16 10.84 12.73 8.12
C GLY A 16 9.44 13.34 8.28
N ALA A 17 8.84 13.91 7.23
CA ALA A 17 7.47 14.41 7.28
C ALA A 17 6.50 13.32 7.80
N PRO A 18 5.50 13.68 8.61
CA PRO A 18 4.62 12.71 9.22
C PRO A 18 3.71 12.04 8.17
N VAL A 19 3.64 10.73 8.25
CA VAL A 19 2.76 9.87 7.45
C VAL A 19 1.91 8.97 8.34
N VAL A 20 0.73 8.61 7.83
CA VAL A 20 -0.10 7.56 8.41
C VAL A 20 0.23 6.25 7.69
N ARG A 21 0.74 5.27 8.44
CA ARG A 21 1.00 3.91 7.96
C ARG A 21 -0.22 3.03 8.20
N LEU A 22 -0.69 2.34 7.17
CA LEU A 22 -1.74 1.34 7.23
C LEU A 22 -1.13 -0.02 6.91
N GLU A 23 -1.40 -1.01 7.76
CA GLU A 23 -1.04 -2.42 7.52
C GLU A 23 -2.31 -3.21 7.27
N LEU A 24 -2.39 -3.82 6.11
CA LEU A 24 -3.60 -4.41 5.58
C LEU A 24 -3.32 -5.84 5.11
N SER A 25 -4.21 -6.77 5.41
CA SER A 25 -4.23 -8.09 4.76
C SER A 25 -5.45 -8.21 3.85
N ARG A 26 -5.34 -9.03 2.81
CA ARG A 26 -6.44 -9.42 1.92
C ARG A 26 -6.56 -10.92 1.89
N HIS A 27 -7.80 -11.37 1.94
CA HIS A 27 -8.17 -12.77 2.07
C HIS A 27 -9.14 -13.15 0.96
N ALA A 28 -9.05 -14.37 0.47
CA ALA A 28 -10.08 -15.02 -0.33
C ALA A 28 -10.36 -16.40 0.29
N ASP A 29 -11.63 -16.68 0.57
CA ASP A 29 -12.08 -17.93 1.20
C ASP A 29 -11.27 -18.36 2.44
N GLY A 30 -10.88 -17.38 3.25
CA GLY A 30 -10.09 -17.60 4.48
C GLY A 30 -8.58 -17.73 4.28
N VAL A 31 -8.09 -17.70 3.04
CA VAL A 31 -6.66 -17.76 2.70
C VAL A 31 -6.11 -16.35 2.48
N VAL A 32 -4.99 -16.02 3.13
CA VAL A 32 -4.31 -14.73 2.92
C VAL A 32 -3.69 -14.71 1.52
N LEU A 33 -4.10 -13.75 0.69
CA LEU A 33 -3.53 -13.55 -0.64
C LEU A 33 -2.35 -12.59 -0.60
N CYS A 34 -2.47 -11.50 0.17
CA CYS A 34 -1.43 -10.50 0.28
C CYS A 34 -1.48 -9.72 1.58
N VAL A 35 -0.34 -9.11 1.88
CA VAL A 35 -0.17 -8.07 2.89
C VAL A 35 0.29 -6.80 2.22
N ALA A 36 -0.27 -5.67 2.63
CA ALA A 36 0.05 -4.36 2.08
C ALA A 36 0.38 -3.39 3.20
N THR A 37 1.44 -2.61 2.98
CA THR A 37 1.72 -1.41 3.75
C THR A 37 1.47 -0.20 2.87
N SER A 38 0.57 0.67 3.30
CA SER A 38 0.25 1.93 2.61
C SER A 38 0.63 3.10 3.49
N TRP A 39 1.22 4.14 2.89
CA TRP A 39 1.57 5.38 3.55
C TRP A 39 0.82 6.54 2.90
N LEU A 40 0.19 7.36 3.74
CA LEU A 40 -0.53 8.57 3.35
C LEU A 40 0.09 9.79 4.02
N PRO A 41 0.21 10.95 3.34
CA PRO A 41 0.66 12.19 3.97
C PRO A 41 -0.27 12.59 5.12
N ALA A 42 0.24 12.66 6.36
CA ALA A 42 -0.62 12.94 7.52
C ALA A 42 -1.23 14.35 7.47
N ALA A 43 -0.55 15.30 6.82
CA ALA A 43 -1.06 16.66 6.62
C ALA A 43 -2.31 16.71 5.73
N ARG A 44 -2.49 15.74 4.82
CA ARG A 44 -3.66 15.66 3.91
C ARG A 44 -4.71 14.69 4.41
N CYS A 45 -4.28 13.57 4.97
CA CYS A 45 -5.16 12.48 5.42
C CYS A 45 -4.97 12.23 6.92
N PRO A 46 -5.25 13.22 7.80
CA PRO A 46 -5.09 13.05 9.23
C PRO A 46 -6.02 11.94 9.73
N ALA A 47 -5.54 11.06 10.61
CA ALA A 47 -6.32 9.94 11.14
C ALA A 47 -6.84 8.93 10.07
N ALA A 48 -6.17 8.81 8.91
CA ALA A 48 -6.56 7.87 7.86
C ALA A 48 -6.75 6.42 8.34
N GLY A 49 -6.04 5.99 9.39
CA GLY A 49 -6.23 4.67 10.00
C GLY A 49 -7.63 4.46 10.56
N ALA A 50 -8.17 5.42 11.32
CA ALA A 50 -9.51 5.34 11.89
C ALA A 50 -10.58 5.37 10.80
N VAL A 51 -10.41 6.25 9.80
CA VAL A 51 -11.33 6.35 8.67
C VAL A 51 -11.32 5.06 7.84
N TYR A 52 -10.14 4.52 7.55
CA TYR A 52 -10.04 3.25 6.82
C TYR A 52 -10.66 2.10 7.60
N ALA A 53 -10.46 2.01 8.92
CA ALA A 53 -11.07 0.97 9.74
C ALA A 53 -12.61 0.98 9.64
N ALA A 54 -13.22 2.17 9.58
CA ALA A 54 -14.66 2.34 9.41
C ALA A 54 -15.15 2.09 7.98
N LYS A 55 -14.38 2.51 6.96
CA LYS A 55 -14.81 2.46 5.54
C LYS A 55 -14.40 1.20 4.79
N ARG A 56 -13.34 0.52 5.24
CA ARG A 56 -12.72 -0.67 4.63
C ARG A 56 -12.41 -0.53 3.13
N SER A 57 -12.16 0.69 2.66
CA SER A 57 -11.91 1.00 1.25
C SER A 57 -10.96 2.20 1.17
N MET A 58 -9.86 2.05 0.41
CA MET A 58 -8.89 3.13 0.22
C MET A 58 -9.54 4.31 -0.51
N THR A 59 -10.30 4.04 -1.57
CA THR A 59 -11.04 5.04 -2.34
C THR A 59 -11.99 5.85 -1.46
N ARG A 60 -12.81 5.19 -0.62
CA ARG A 60 -13.71 5.90 0.31
C ARG A 60 -12.96 6.65 1.41
N THR A 61 -11.77 6.17 1.80
CA THR A 61 -10.92 6.84 2.79
C THR A 61 -10.34 8.13 2.21
N LEU A 62 -9.81 8.08 0.99
CA LEU A 62 -9.29 9.25 0.28
C LEU A 62 -10.40 10.28 0.00
N ALA A 63 -11.57 9.83 -0.44
CA ALA A 63 -12.72 10.70 -0.67
C ALA A 63 -13.18 11.43 0.60
N HIS A 64 -13.08 10.78 1.77
CA HIS A 64 -13.36 11.44 3.07
C HIS A 64 -12.43 12.63 3.34
N PHE A 65 -11.19 12.59 2.84
CA PHE A 65 -10.22 13.68 2.95
C PHE A 65 -10.23 14.62 1.73
N GLY A 66 -11.28 14.57 0.91
CA GLY A 66 -11.43 15.45 -0.25
C GLY A 66 -10.68 15.01 -1.51
N VAL A 67 -10.03 13.85 -1.49
CA VAL A 67 -9.40 13.24 -2.68
C VAL A 67 -10.44 12.35 -3.36
N GLY A 68 -11.33 12.99 -4.12
CA GLY A 68 -12.45 12.31 -4.79
C GLY A 68 -12.06 11.57 -6.06
N ASP A 69 -11.06 12.08 -6.78
CA ASP A 69 -10.51 11.46 -7.99
C ASP A 69 -9.00 11.29 -7.82
N TYR A 70 -8.52 10.07 -8.09
CA TYR A 70 -7.11 9.74 -8.06
C TYR A 70 -6.84 8.59 -9.03
N ARG A 71 -5.62 8.56 -9.56
CA ARG A 71 -5.16 7.52 -10.48
C ARG A 71 -3.85 6.92 -10.04
N ARG A 72 -3.55 5.73 -10.55
CA ARG A 72 -2.23 5.12 -10.39
C ARG A 72 -1.24 5.83 -11.31
N ALA A 73 -0.24 6.48 -10.73
CA ALA A 73 0.84 7.10 -11.50
C ALA A 73 1.90 6.08 -11.91
N SER A 74 2.19 5.11 -11.04
CA SER A 74 3.14 4.05 -11.35
C SER A 74 2.83 2.78 -10.58
N THR A 75 3.17 1.65 -11.21
CA THR A 75 3.20 0.32 -10.61
C THR A 75 4.52 -0.32 -11.00
N ARG A 76 5.25 -0.84 -10.01
CA ARG A 76 6.44 -1.65 -10.23
C ARG A 76 6.22 -3.01 -9.60
N VAL A 77 6.41 -4.05 -10.41
CA VAL A 77 6.29 -5.44 -9.97
C VAL A 77 7.67 -6.08 -10.00
N THR A 78 8.06 -6.69 -8.89
CA THR A 78 9.33 -7.43 -8.74
C THR A 78 9.06 -8.74 -8.02
N ALA A 79 9.86 -9.76 -8.29
CA ALA A 79 9.88 -10.96 -7.46
C ALA A 79 10.76 -10.73 -6.22
N GLY A 80 10.45 -11.45 -5.15
CA GLY A 80 11.28 -11.51 -3.94
C GLY A 80 10.98 -12.77 -3.14
N GLU A 81 11.58 -12.83 -1.95
CA GLU A 81 11.35 -13.89 -0.98
C GLU A 81 10.60 -13.32 0.22
N ALA A 82 9.69 -14.11 0.80
CA ALA A 82 9.04 -13.76 2.05
C ALA A 82 10.07 -13.73 3.18
N ASP A 83 10.32 -12.55 3.75
CA ASP A 83 11.05 -12.43 5.00
C ASP A 83 10.24 -13.03 6.17
N LEU A 84 10.84 -13.15 7.35
CA LEU A 84 10.17 -13.76 8.51
C LEU A 84 8.87 -13.04 8.89
N HIS A 85 8.84 -11.71 8.76
CA HIS A 85 7.66 -10.93 9.11
C HIS A 85 6.54 -11.19 8.10
N ASP A 86 6.84 -11.06 6.80
CA ASP A 86 5.85 -11.27 5.75
C ASP A 86 5.39 -12.72 5.68
N ALA A 87 6.28 -13.69 5.90
CA ALA A 87 5.95 -15.12 5.90
C ALA A 87 4.89 -15.46 6.96
N VAL A 88 5.04 -14.94 8.19
CA VAL A 88 4.04 -15.12 9.25
C VAL A 88 2.69 -14.51 8.85
N HIS A 89 2.69 -13.30 8.31
CA HIS A 89 1.43 -12.62 7.97
C HIS A 89 0.75 -13.17 6.71
N LEU A 90 1.52 -13.78 5.80
CA LEU A 90 1.02 -14.44 4.60
C LEU A 90 0.65 -15.91 4.82
N ASP A 91 0.89 -16.46 6.00
CA ASP A 91 0.80 -17.90 6.25
C ASP A 91 1.61 -18.71 5.23
N LEU A 92 2.90 -18.38 5.16
CA LEU A 92 3.91 -19.00 4.32
C LEU A 92 5.11 -19.43 5.17
N ALA A 93 5.86 -20.42 4.69
CA ALA A 93 7.21 -20.63 5.17
C ALA A 93 8.13 -19.46 4.75
N ALA A 94 9.16 -19.17 5.55
CA ALA A 94 10.17 -18.19 5.17
C ALA A 94 10.91 -18.61 3.88
N GLY A 95 11.29 -17.64 3.05
CA GLY A 95 11.95 -17.89 1.77
C GLY A 95 11.01 -18.30 0.62
N ARG A 96 9.69 -18.43 0.86
CA ARG A 96 8.72 -18.68 -0.21
C ARG A 96 8.64 -17.47 -1.16
N PRO A 97 8.46 -17.70 -2.47
CA PRO A 97 8.42 -16.61 -3.44
C PRO A 97 7.20 -15.71 -3.24
N VAL A 98 7.43 -14.41 -3.36
CA VAL A 98 6.38 -13.38 -3.33
C VAL A 98 6.50 -12.45 -4.53
N LEU A 99 5.36 -11.93 -4.97
CA LEU A 99 5.32 -10.79 -5.89
C LEU A 99 5.23 -9.52 -5.05
N VAL A 100 6.19 -8.62 -5.24
CA VAL A 100 6.22 -7.30 -4.59
C VAL A 100 5.71 -6.28 -5.59
N VAL A 101 4.62 -5.59 -5.22
CA VAL A 101 4.00 -4.54 -6.02
C VAL A 101 4.14 -3.22 -5.28
N ASP A 102 4.99 -2.36 -5.79
CA ASP A 102 5.17 -0.99 -5.34
C ASP A 102 4.34 -0.04 -6.22
N SER A 103 3.46 0.76 -5.63
CA SER A 103 2.64 1.74 -6.36
C SER A 103 2.74 3.15 -5.80
N VAL A 104 2.43 4.11 -6.66
CA VAL A 104 2.20 5.53 -6.29
C VAL A 104 0.87 5.94 -6.92
N ASP A 105 -0.05 6.39 -6.08
CA ASP A 105 -1.33 6.95 -6.50
C ASP A 105 -1.29 8.47 -6.32
N VAL A 106 -1.79 9.20 -7.32
CA VAL A 106 -1.80 10.67 -7.39
C VAL A 106 -3.22 11.20 -7.58
N ASP A 107 -3.51 12.38 -7.03
CA ASP A 107 -4.77 13.08 -7.29
C ASP A 107 -4.84 13.67 -8.72
N ALA A 108 -5.92 14.40 -9.00
CA ALA A 108 -6.17 15.05 -10.29
C ALA A 108 -5.06 16.04 -10.69
N GLU A 109 -4.44 16.68 -9.71
CA GLU A 109 -3.33 17.63 -9.87
C GLU A 109 -1.97 16.92 -10.03
N GLY A 110 -1.94 15.59 -9.94
CA GLY A 110 -0.71 14.80 -10.04
C GLY A 110 0.10 14.76 -8.74
N THR A 111 -0.45 15.22 -7.62
CA THR A 111 0.20 15.20 -6.31
C THR A 111 0.05 13.80 -5.68
N PRO A 112 1.13 13.15 -5.22
CA PRO A 112 1.05 11.86 -4.55
C PRO A 112 0.15 11.88 -3.31
N VAL A 113 -0.76 10.93 -3.24
CA VAL A 113 -1.72 10.76 -2.13
C VAL A 113 -1.49 9.48 -1.35
N VAL A 114 -1.02 8.42 -2.02
CA VAL A 114 -0.74 7.13 -1.39
C VAL A 114 0.47 6.48 -2.05
N VAL A 115 1.37 5.98 -1.21
CA VAL A 115 2.40 5.03 -1.61
C VAL A 115 2.07 3.69 -0.99
N THR A 116 2.08 2.62 -1.79
CA THR A 116 1.81 1.27 -1.28
C THR A 116 2.91 0.31 -1.68
N ARG A 117 3.25 -0.59 -0.76
CA ARG A 117 3.99 -1.82 -1.02
C ARG A 117 3.10 -2.99 -0.66
N THR A 118 2.78 -3.82 -1.64
CA THR A 118 2.01 -5.05 -1.44
C THR A 118 2.90 -6.24 -1.72
N ARG A 119 2.81 -7.27 -0.89
CA ARG A 119 3.48 -8.55 -1.07
C ARG A 119 2.43 -9.63 -1.20
N PHE A 120 2.37 -10.23 -2.37
CA PHE A 120 1.44 -11.31 -2.67
C PHE A 120 2.15 -12.65 -2.53
N ALA A 121 1.47 -13.65 -1.97
CA ALA A 121 1.91 -15.03 -2.03
C ALA A 121 1.89 -15.48 -3.50
N ALA A 122 3.08 -15.66 -4.11
CA ALA A 122 3.18 -15.87 -5.56
C ALA A 122 2.51 -17.19 -6.02
N GLU A 123 2.38 -18.16 -5.12
CA GLU A 123 1.71 -19.44 -5.37
C GLU A 123 0.17 -19.34 -5.41
N ARG A 124 -0.41 -18.19 -5.02
CA ARG A 124 -1.86 -18.01 -4.84
C ARG A 124 -2.48 -17.01 -5.81
N VAL A 125 -1.67 -16.27 -6.57
CA VAL A 125 -2.16 -15.17 -7.41
C VAL A 125 -1.49 -15.14 -8.76
N GLU A 126 -2.22 -14.63 -9.74
CA GLU A 126 -1.72 -14.13 -11.01
C GLU A 126 -2.04 -12.63 -11.10
N LEU A 127 -1.13 -11.84 -11.65
CA LEU A 127 -1.34 -10.41 -11.91
C LEU A 127 -1.41 -10.19 -13.42
N VAL A 128 -2.60 -9.86 -13.92
CA VAL A 128 -2.83 -9.52 -15.32
C VAL A 128 -2.77 -8.00 -15.47
N ILE A 129 -2.00 -7.50 -16.45
CA ILE A 129 -1.85 -6.09 -16.76
C ILE A 129 -2.21 -5.89 -18.22
N GLU A 130 -3.22 -5.08 -18.47
CA GLU A 130 -3.72 -4.75 -19.80
C GLU A 130 -3.50 -3.27 -20.08
N SER A 131 -3.25 -2.94 -21.35
CA SER A 131 -2.99 -1.59 -21.86
C SER A 131 -4.16 -1.05 -22.66
#